data_AF-A0ABD6AZW8-F1
#
_entry.id   AF-A0ABD6AZW8-F1
#
_cell.length_a   1.000
_cell.length_b   1.000
_cell.length_c   1.000
_cell.angle_alpha   90.00
_cell.angle_beta   90.00
_cell.angle_gamma   90.00
#
_symmetry.space_group_name_H-M   'P 1'
#
loop_
_entity.id
_entity.type
_entity.pdbx_description
1 polymer ?
#
loop_
_entity_poly.entity_id
_entity_poly.type
_entity_poly.pdbx_seq_one_letter_code
_entity_poly.pdbx_strand_id
1 'polypeptide(L)'
;MSVTRPNQFRQQDGHVLSDGHAQYRWDCRTRERWTGYPVRVAWREAIPVVTPKTNGIAYCRLHERSRMVLVARWGFLKTVVPLWDFTERARERIWRQVREARDD
;
A
#
# COMPACT_ATOMS: atom_id res chain seq x y z
N MET A 1 -4.76 -33.33 -4.11
CA MET A 1 -3.49 -33.03 -4.81
C MET A 1 -3.38 -31.52 -4.94
N SER A 2 -2.54 -30.86 -4.13
CA SER A 2 -2.39 -29.41 -4.16
C SER A 2 -1.34 -29.03 -5.22
N VAL A 3 -1.75 -28.28 -6.22
CA VAL A 3 -0.89 -27.84 -7.34
C VAL A 3 -0.04 -26.67 -6.85
N THR A 4 1.15 -26.96 -6.33
CA THR A 4 2.15 -25.94 -6.00
C THR A 4 2.62 -25.31 -7.31
N ARG A 5 2.24 -24.05 -7.57
CA ARG A 5 2.71 -23.30 -8.74
C ARG A 5 4.21 -23.04 -8.57
N PRO A 6 5.07 -23.37 -9.55
CA PRO A 6 6.49 -23.02 -9.48
C PRO A 6 6.61 -21.48 -9.45
N ASN A 7 7.57 -20.95 -8.67
CA ASN A 7 7.83 -19.52 -8.37
C ASN A 7 6.99 -18.80 -7.29
N GLN A 8 6.22 -19.50 -6.44
CA GLN A 8 5.44 -18.84 -5.38
C GLN A 8 6.28 -18.27 -4.22
N PHE A 9 7.60 -18.53 -4.17
CA PHE A 9 8.46 -18.16 -3.04
C PHE A 9 9.68 -17.37 -3.51
N ARG A 10 9.57 -16.05 -3.59
CA ARG A 10 10.75 -15.17 -3.55
C ARG A 10 10.98 -14.76 -2.10
N GLN A 11 12.22 -14.89 -1.61
CA GLN A 11 12.60 -14.41 -0.28
C GLN A 11 12.96 -12.92 -0.36
N GLN A 12 12.42 -12.13 0.56
CA GLN A 12 12.92 -10.79 0.86
C GLN A 12 13.04 -10.67 2.38
N ASP A 13 14.25 -10.40 2.89
CA ASP A 13 14.53 -10.18 4.30
C ASP A 13 14.04 -11.30 5.26
N GLY A 14 14.21 -12.58 4.87
CA GLY A 14 13.80 -13.72 5.69
C GLY A 14 12.28 -13.98 5.75
N HIS A 15 11.48 -13.22 5.00
CA HIS A 15 10.04 -13.44 4.89
C HIS A 15 9.65 -14.10 3.56
N VAL A 16 8.73 -15.06 3.66
CA VAL A 16 8.09 -15.70 2.52
C VAL A 16 7.05 -14.75 1.90
N LEU A 17 7.21 -14.44 0.61
CA LEU A 17 6.20 -13.74 -0.17
C LEU A 17 5.02 -14.67 -0.47
N SER A 18 4.00 -14.68 0.39
CA SER A 18 2.71 -15.33 0.14
C SER A 18 1.63 -14.29 -0.24
N ASP A 19 0.43 -14.73 -0.62
CA ASP A 19 -0.74 -13.86 -0.91
C ASP A 19 -1.07 -12.83 0.19
N GLY A 20 -0.53 -13.05 1.41
CA GLY A 20 -0.62 -12.14 2.55
C GLY A 20 0.40 -10.98 2.55
N HIS A 21 1.50 -11.06 1.80
CA HIS A 21 2.60 -10.12 1.91
C HIS A 21 2.30 -8.79 1.19
N ALA A 22 2.64 -7.66 1.82
CA ALA A 22 2.35 -6.33 1.29
C ALA A 22 3.03 -6.08 -0.07
N GLN A 23 4.23 -6.61 -0.30
CA GLN A 23 4.93 -6.52 -1.59
C GLN A 23 4.16 -7.26 -2.70
N TYR A 24 3.71 -8.49 -2.43
CA TYR A 24 2.93 -9.25 -3.42
C TYR A 24 1.64 -8.51 -3.77
N ARG A 25 0.90 -8.02 -2.76
CA ARG A 25 -0.31 -7.22 -2.98
C ARG A 25 -0.05 -5.92 -3.72
N TRP A 26 1.11 -5.30 -3.52
CA TRP A 26 1.54 -4.14 -4.29
C TRP A 26 1.72 -4.53 -5.75
N ASP A 27 2.53 -5.53 -6.03
CA ASP A 27 2.84 -5.98 -7.39
C ASP A 27 1.58 -6.40 -8.17
N CYS A 28 0.59 -6.99 -7.49
CA CYS A 28 -0.68 -7.40 -8.11
C CYS A 28 -1.68 -6.25 -8.31
N ARG A 29 -1.62 -5.17 -7.52
CA ARG A 29 -2.65 -4.10 -7.52
C ARG A 29 -2.18 -2.81 -8.14
N THR A 30 -0.88 -2.59 -8.19
CA THR A 30 -0.30 -1.39 -8.76
C THR A 30 -0.32 -1.44 -10.29
N ARG A 31 -0.08 -0.30 -10.92
CA ARG A 31 0.11 -0.24 -12.39
C ARG A 31 1.46 -0.84 -12.75
N GLU A 32 1.56 -1.44 -13.94
CA GLU A 32 2.75 -2.16 -14.43
C GLU A 32 4.08 -1.43 -14.18
N ARG A 33 4.14 -0.11 -14.39
CA ARG A 33 5.34 0.73 -14.14
C ARG A 33 5.87 0.72 -12.69
N TRP A 34 5.06 0.24 -11.74
CA TRP A 34 5.37 0.16 -10.31
C TRP A 34 5.51 -1.28 -9.83
N THR A 35 5.27 -2.27 -10.69
CA THR A 35 5.47 -3.68 -10.36
C THR A 35 6.96 -3.93 -10.09
N GLY A 36 7.27 -4.61 -8.98
CA GLY A 36 8.64 -4.82 -8.51
C GLY A 36 9.25 -3.62 -7.79
N TYR A 37 8.56 -2.48 -7.73
CA TYR A 37 9.01 -1.34 -6.93
C TYR A 37 8.88 -1.68 -5.43
N PRO A 38 9.93 -1.51 -4.61
CA PRO A 38 9.89 -1.92 -3.20
C PRO A 38 8.84 -1.14 -2.40
N VAL A 39 7.86 -1.85 -1.84
CA VAL A 39 6.73 -1.26 -1.08
C VAL A 39 7.20 -0.46 0.15
N ARG A 40 8.36 -0.83 0.72
CA ARG A 40 8.99 -0.08 1.83
C ARG A 40 9.55 1.26 1.38
N VAL A 41 10.06 1.37 0.15
CA VAL A 41 10.51 2.65 -0.40
C VAL A 41 9.28 3.52 -0.70
N ALA A 42 8.24 2.94 -1.30
CA ALA A 42 6.96 3.62 -1.50
C ALA A 42 6.38 4.18 -0.19
N TRP A 43 6.49 3.44 0.93
CA TRP A 43 6.05 3.91 2.25
C TRP A 43 6.83 5.14 2.74
N ARG A 44 8.13 5.20 2.49
CA ARG A 44 8.99 6.33 2.88
C ARG A 44 8.68 7.58 2.05
N GLU A 45 8.39 7.41 0.76
CA GLU A 45 7.99 8.50 -0.15
C GLU A 45 6.53 8.95 0.03
N ALA A 46 5.71 8.17 0.74
CA ALA A 46 4.27 8.41 0.86
C ALA A 46 3.92 9.42 1.95
N ILE A 47 2.84 10.18 1.71
CA ILE A 47 2.35 11.25 2.59
C ILE A 47 1.31 10.68 3.58
N PRO A 48 1.40 10.97 4.90
CA PRO A 48 0.41 10.56 5.88
C PRO A 48 -1.00 11.03 5.53
N VAL A 49 -1.99 10.12 5.64
CA VAL A 49 -3.40 10.43 5.40
C VAL A 49 -4.29 9.65 6.35
N VAL A 50 -5.47 10.18 6.64
CA VAL A 50 -6.54 9.48 7.38
C VAL A 50 -7.55 8.93 6.39
N THR A 51 -7.87 7.65 6.51
CA THR A 51 -8.91 6.99 5.71
C THR A 51 -10.08 6.51 6.58
N PRO A 52 -11.31 6.43 6.02
CA PRO A 52 -12.47 5.91 6.77
C PRO A 52 -12.32 4.44 7.17
N LYS A 53 -11.48 3.67 6.46
CA LYS A 53 -11.31 2.22 6.63
C LYS A 53 -10.34 1.85 7.76
N THR A 54 -9.68 2.84 8.36
CA THR A 54 -8.71 2.62 9.43
C THR A 54 -9.28 3.09 10.77
N ASN A 55 -9.61 2.13 11.63
CA ASN A 55 -10.21 2.32 12.96
C ASN A 55 -9.24 2.95 13.98
N GLY A 56 -8.43 3.95 13.60
CA GLY A 56 -7.47 4.65 14.48
C GLY A 56 -6.22 3.85 14.89
N ILE A 57 -6.22 2.52 14.76
CA ILE A 57 -5.09 1.65 15.14
C ILE A 57 -4.06 1.48 13.99
N ALA A 58 -4.44 1.85 12.77
CA ALA A 58 -3.63 1.69 11.58
C ALA A 58 -3.17 3.05 11.03
N TYR A 59 -1.92 3.09 10.58
CA TYR A 59 -1.29 4.24 9.95
C TYR A 59 -1.46 4.13 8.44
N CYS A 60 -1.96 5.19 7.82
CA CYS A 60 -2.13 5.25 6.36
C CYS A 60 -1.21 6.30 5.75
N ARG A 61 -0.66 5.97 4.59
CA ARG A 61 0.06 6.91 3.75
C ARG A 61 -0.34 6.77 2.29
N LEU A 62 -0.50 7.87 1.56
CA LEU A 62 -0.73 7.88 0.12
C LEU A 62 0.60 8.02 -0.63
N HIS A 63 0.94 7.02 -1.45
CA HIS A 63 1.98 7.16 -2.45
C HIS A 63 1.35 7.69 -3.74
N GLU A 64 1.44 9.01 -3.95
CA GLU A 64 0.71 9.72 -5.00
C GLU A 64 1.04 9.22 -6.41
N ARG A 65 2.31 8.92 -6.68
CA ARG A 65 2.78 8.55 -8.01
C ARG A 65 2.23 7.20 -8.49
N SER A 66 1.97 6.28 -7.55
CA SER A 66 1.28 5.01 -7.82
C SER A 66 -0.22 5.05 -7.55
N ARG A 67 -0.72 6.10 -6.87
CA ARG A 67 -2.10 6.21 -6.38
C ARG A 67 -2.49 5.04 -5.48
N MET A 68 -1.54 4.57 -4.66
CA MET A 68 -1.75 3.49 -3.70
C MET A 68 -1.77 4.06 -2.28
N VAL A 69 -2.76 3.67 -1.50
CA VAL A 69 -2.79 3.88 -0.05
C VAL A 69 -2.13 2.69 0.62
N LEU A 70 -1.05 2.95 1.34
CA LEU A 70 -0.33 1.96 2.12
C LEU A 70 -0.86 1.97 3.56
N VAL A 71 -1.06 0.78 4.13
CA VAL A 71 -1.61 0.60 5.47
C VAL A 71 -0.61 -0.15 6.34
N ALA A 72 -0.20 0.45 7.44
CA ALA A 72 0.66 -0.16 8.45
C ALA A 72 -0.05 -0.29 9.79
N ARG A 73 0.34 -1.29 10.58
CA ARG A 73 -0.12 -1.49 11.96
C ARG A 73 1.02 -2.08 12.78
N TRP A 74 1.27 -1.52 13.96
CA TRP A 74 2.34 -1.93 14.88
C TRP A 74 3.74 -1.98 14.22
N GLY A 75 4.06 -1.00 13.37
CA GLY A 75 5.35 -0.94 12.68
C GLY A 75 5.49 -1.82 11.43
N PHE A 76 4.47 -2.62 11.09
CA PHE A 76 4.50 -3.50 9.91
C PHE A 76 3.53 -3.02 8.83
N LEU A 77 4.00 -2.97 7.58
CA LEU A 77 3.14 -2.82 6.39
C LEU A 77 2.22 -4.05 6.27
N LYS A 78 0.91 -3.83 6.38
CA LYS A 78 -0.09 -4.91 6.36
C LYS A 78 -0.70 -5.12 5.00
N THR A 79 -0.99 -4.03 4.28
CA THR A 79 -1.64 -4.11 2.98
C THR A 79 -1.49 -2.81 2.21
N VAL A 80 -1.85 -2.86 0.93
CA VAL A 80 -1.92 -1.70 0.04
C VAL A 80 -3.25 -1.71 -0.69
N VAL A 81 -3.87 -0.56 -0.83
CA VAL A 81 -5.21 -0.39 -1.40
C VAL A 81 -5.13 0.66 -2.51
N PRO A 82 -5.58 0.36 -3.72
CA PRO A 82 -5.68 1.36 -4.76
C PRO A 82 -6.59 2.51 -4.35
N LEU A 83 -6.22 3.74 -4.70
CA LEU A 83 -7.02 4.92 -4.36
C LEU A 83 -8.40 4.87 -5.03
N TRP A 84 -8.55 4.19 -6.17
CA TRP A 84 -9.84 4.03 -6.85
C TRP A 84 -10.80 3.05 -6.16
N ASP A 85 -10.36 2.28 -5.16
CA ASP A 85 -11.24 1.43 -4.33
C ASP A 85 -11.96 2.22 -3.22
N PHE A 86 -11.71 3.53 -3.13
CA PHE A 86 -12.38 4.45 -2.22
C PHE A 86 -13.50 5.20 -2.94
N THR A 87 -14.55 5.55 -2.20
CA THR A 87 -15.61 6.44 -2.71
C THR A 87 -15.04 7.78 -3.13
N GLU A 88 -15.70 8.49 -4.05
CA GLU A 88 -15.28 9.82 -4.51
C GLU A 88 -15.02 10.79 -3.36
N ARG A 89 -15.99 10.93 -2.44
CA ARG A 89 -15.84 11.75 -1.23
C ARG A 89 -14.63 11.36 -0.37
N ALA A 90 -14.32 10.07 -0.26
CA ALA A 90 -13.15 9.61 0.47
C ALA A 90 -11.84 9.95 -0.28
N ARG A 91 -11.82 9.80 -1.61
CA ARG A 91 -10.67 10.18 -2.45
C ARG A 91 -10.39 11.68 -2.37
N GLU A 92 -11.42 12.52 -2.47
CA GLU A 92 -11.30 13.97 -2.32
C GLU A 92 -10.73 14.36 -0.97
N ARG A 93 -11.25 13.76 0.11
CA ARG A 93 -10.74 14.00 1.46
C ARG A 93 -9.27 13.58 1.62
N ILE A 94 -8.86 12.46 1.01
CA ILE A 94 -7.47 12.02 1.03
C ILE A 94 -6.58 13.03 0.27
N TRP A 95 -7.01 13.48 -0.91
CA TRP A 95 -6.26 14.46 -1.70
C TRP A 95 -6.16 15.82 -1.02
N ARG A 96 -7.20 16.25 -0.30
CA ARG A 96 -7.17 17.49 0.46
C ARG A 96 -6.07 17.45 1.54
N GLN A 97 -6.02 16.36 2.31
CA GLN A 97 -4.97 16.16 3.33
C GLN A 97 -3.56 16.17 2.73
N VAL A 98 -3.38 15.60 1.54
CA VAL A 98 -2.07 15.61 0.84
C VAL A 98 -1.65 17.00 0.40
N ARG A 99 -2.61 17.86 0.01
CA ARG A 99 -2.31 19.25 -0.33
C ARG A 99 -1.93 20.04 0.92
N GLU A 100 -2.74 19.92 1.97
CA GLU A 100 -2.49 20.55 3.28
C GLU A 100 -1.09 20.18 3.81
N ALA A 101 -0.73 18.89 3.79
CA ALA A 101 0.58 18.42 4.29
C ALA A 101 1.80 18.82 3.44
N ARG A 102 1.62 19.49 2.30
CA ARG A 102 2.72 20.04 1.47
C ARG A 102 2.90 21.54 1.65
N ASP A 103 1.85 22.21 2.13
CA ASP A 103 1.86 23.64 2.39
C ASP A 103 2.43 23.95 3.80
N ASP A 104 2.59 22.91 4.63
CA ASP A 104 3.27 22.90 5.94
C ASP A 104 4.78 22.59 5.82
#